data_AF-A0A3A8KNX4-F1
#
_entry.id   AF-A0A3A8KNX4-F1
#
_cell.length_a   1.000
_cell.length_b   1.000
_cell.length_c   1.000
_cell.angle_alpha   90.00
_cell.angle_beta   90.00
_cell.angle_gamma   90.00
#
_symmetry.space_group_name_H-M   'P 1'
#
loop_
_entity.id
_entity.type
_entity.pdbx_description
1 polymer ?
#
loop_
_entity_poly.entity_id
_entity_poly.type
_entity_poly.pdbx_seq_one_letter_code
_entity_poly.pdbx_strand_id
1 'polypeptide(L)'
;MPHPNAQTALEMLEYCRFAYKAYAQSCVYPMDPFYESHGAGMWQGARDRVLAQVHKLLGSDVGIHKFDPIEYDLKTPPNPRNGVVYRGGTGASPYILFQPRELDRSISFSKGVDLEGEDIPLKIQGLFGEQTLLGLEHPDADGSKRCCYFQGKTGMTQTHPKAGWPSWMGAAIYDPDLERLVIVFRGSRSGSGGRALGQALVNSAGSPDWVTDMNHLKEAKVGRFSNATLSAGFWYAYESCQESLAAACLEAMHGRVPREILFTGHSLGGALAQCAYLDLVGGELLEKVYAKIRNRVSVYCYALSAPPVVLGSSAKEKIELHLGGEPQVFHHFSPYDAVHNSKRVKTSGVTAVNSLVGTVTHPLTSPTHLGLEIPLKDCTLAFPDAHEPEEVRRGLVGLIRKESRMGLPADPGFWPTFDFNPTGAWGMSVQPGGEWATETLAAHLKIALITSVTEERARLRAQLWADVVKGSGKKKDDYAALEDTDGESFEAFASACGILSELSNPFTENRKQNKLQLKALRNEMIKSFQGASGHKATSSVYFVMLQYVTATQYGLDIV
;
A
#
# COMPACT_ATOMS: atom_id res chain seq x y z
N MET A 1 -22.53 -6.82 28.89
CA MET A 1 -22.56 -7.41 27.54
C MET A 1 -21.29 -7.00 26.83
N PRO A 2 -20.61 -7.87 26.07
CA PRO A 2 -19.41 -7.49 25.32
C PRO A 2 -19.76 -6.40 24.30
N HIS A 3 -18.81 -5.50 24.02
CA HIS A 3 -19.00 -4.40 23.09
C HIS A 3 -18.95 -4.98 21.65
N PRO A 4 -20.06 -5.02 20.89
CA PRO A 4 -20.09 -5.68 19.57
C PRO A 4 -19.05 -5.08 18.60
N ASN A 5 -18.66 -3.82 18.81
CA ASN A 5 -17.76 -3.12 17.90
C ASN A 5 -16.30 -3.59 17.97
N ALA A 6 -15.82 -4.18 19.08
CA ALA A 6 -14.41 -4.55 19.20
C ALA A 6 -14.04 -5.80 18.39
N GLN A 7 -14.90 -6.83 18.41
CA GLN A 7 -14.73 -8.03 17.59
C GLN A 7 -14.89 -7.71 16.11
N THR A 8 -15.91 -6.93 15.74
CA THR A 8 -16.08 -6.47 14.35
C THR A 8 -14.91 -5.58 13.93
N ALA A 9 -14.40 -4.69 14.79
CA ALA A 9 -13.22 -3.88 14.45
C ALA A 9 -11.96 -4.73 14.22
N LEU A 10 -11.79 -5.82 14.98
CA LEU A 10 -10.70 -6.77 14.76
C LEU A 10 -10.87 -7.53 13.43
N GLU A 11 -12.09 -7.95 13.09
CA GLU A 11 -12.43 -8.51 11.77
C GLU A 11 -12.09 -7.50 10.66
N MET A 12 -12.54 -6.25 10.81
CA MET A 12 -12.30 -5.16 9.87
C MET A 12 -10.81 -4.84 9.69
N LEU A 13 -9.98 -5.09 10.70
CA LEU A 13 -8.53 -4.97 10.61
C LEU A 13 -7.94 -6.06 9.68
N GLU A 14 -8.46 -7.30 9.69
CA GLU A 14 -8.05 -8.33 8.73
C GLU A 14 -8.42 -7.96 7.27
N TYR A 15 -9.55 -7.28 7.05
CA TYR A 15 -9.86 -6.69 5.74
C TYR A 15 -8.82 -5.63 5.34
N CYS A 16 -8.35 -4.79 6.27
CA CYS A 16 -7.28 -3.84 5.99
C CYS A 16 -5.98 -4.55 5.58
N ARG A 17 -5.62 -5.66 6.25
CA ARG A 17 -4.47 -6.49 5.88
C ARG A 17 -4.62 -7.04 4.46
N PHE A 18 -5.81 -7.52 4.11
CA PHE A 18 -6.15 -7.96 2.76
C PHE A 18 -5.95 -6.84 1.73
N ALA A 19 -6.43 -5.62 2.01
CA ALA A 19 -6.25 -4.47 1.13
C ALA A 19 -4.78 -4.07 0.94
N TYR A 20 -3.97 -4.11 2.02
CA TYR A 20 -2.52 -3.91 1.91
C TYR A 20 -1.84 -4.97 1.04
N LYS A 21 -2.24 -6.24 1.17
CA LYS A 21 -1.74 -7.32 0.32
C LYS A 21 -2.10 -7.09 -1.15
N ALA A 22 -3.37 -6.80 -1.43
CA ALA A 22 -3.85 -6.56 -2.79
C ALA A 22 -3.13 -5.37 -3.44
N TYR A 23 -2.95 -4.28 -2.68
CA TYR A 23 -2.15 -3.14 -3.09
C TYR A 23 -0.70 -3.51 -3.39
N ALA A 24 -0.06 -4.29 -2.52
CA ALA A 24 1.31 -4.76 -2.74
C ALA A 24 1.44 -5.63 -3.99
N GLN A 25 0.48 -6.51 -4.27
CA GLN A 25 0.45 -7.29 -5.52
C GLN A 25 0.32 -6.41 -6.77
N SER A 26 -0.37 -5.28 -6.66
CA SER A 26 -0.49 -4.37 -7.79
C SER A 26 0.76 -3.56 -8.08
N CYS A 27 1.70 -3.46 -7.14
CA CYS A 27 2.95 -2.76 -7.37
C CYS A 27 3.78 -3.58 -8.36
N VAL A 28 4.16 -3.00 -9.50
CA VAL A 28 5.11 -3.64 -10.43
C VAL A 28 6.44 -3.90 -9.70
N TYR A 29 6.76 -3.06 -8.70
CA TYR A 29 7.92 -3.17 -7.83
C TYR A 29 7.52 -3.20 -6.35
N PRO A 30 7.11 -4.36 -5.81
CA PRO A 30 6.65 -4.45 -4.43
C PRO A 30 7.79 -4.36 -3.41
N MET A 31 9.03 -4.64 -3.84
CA MET A 31 10.26 -4.50 -3.04
C MET A 31 11.07 -3.24 -3.38
N ASP A 32 10.50 -2.27 -4.11
CA ASP A 32 11.26 -1.14 -4.66
C ASP A 32 12.10 -0.39 -3.60
N PRO A 33 13.44 -0.55 -3.57
CA PRO A 33 14.27 0.13 -2.59
C PRO A 33 14.52 1.60 -2.97
N PHE A 34 14.28 1.97 -4.23
CA PHE A 34 14.64 3.26 -4.81
C PHE A 34 13.69 4.39 -4.37
N TYR A 35 12.41 4.08 -4.12
CA TYR A 35 11.44 5.09 -3.66
C TYR A 35 11.56 5.41 -2.17
N GLU A 36 11.77 4.38 -1.35
CA GLU A 36 11.66 4.52 0.10
C GLU A 36 13.00 4.72 0.77
N SER A 37 14.02 3.93 0.47
CA SER A 37 15.19 3.79 1.36
C SER A 37 16.38 4.72 1.06
N HIS A 38 16.57 5.17 -0.19
CA HIS A 38 17.82 5.82 -0.60
C HIS A 38 17.61 7.11 -1.41
N GLY A 39 17.34 8.23 -0.72
CA GLY A 39 17.20 9.56 -1.33
C GLY A 39 17.38 10.73 -0.35
N ALA A 40 17.94 10.49 0.84
CA ALA A 40 18.15 11.50 1.86
C ALA A 40 19.28 12.46 1.46
N GLY A 41 18.95 13.49 0.70
CA GLY A 41 19.80 14.64 0.46
C GLY A 41 18.93 15.88 0.28
N MET A 42 19.34 16.99 0.88
CA MET A 42 18.71 18.31 0.74
C MET A 42 18.86 18.90 -0.68
N TRP A 43 19.44 18.13 -1.61
CA TRP A 43 19.82 18.54 -2.95
C TRP A 43 19.27 17.56 -3.99
N GLN A 44 18.63 18.15 -5.00
CA GLN A 44 17.98 17.55 -6.18
C GLN A 44 18.98 16.74 -7.04
N GLY A 45 19.40 15.57 -6.54
CA GLY A 45 20.43 14.72 -7.14
C GLY A 45 19.91 13.66 -8.11
N ALA A 46 20.53 12.47 -8.10
CA ALA A 46 20.26 11.39 -9.06
C ALA A 46 18.83 10.83 -9.01
N ARG A 47 18.20 10.78 -7.83
CA ARG A 47 16.83 10.30 -7.64
C ARG A 47 15.86 11.07 -8.52
N ASP A 48 15.82 12.40 -8.41
CA ASP A 48 14.86 13.24 -9.14
C ASP A 48 15.07 13.16 -10.67
N ARG A 49 16.32 12.97 -11.13
CA ARG A 49 16.62 12.70 -12.55
C ARG A 49 16.07 11.37 -13.04
N VAL A 50 16.14 10.33 -12.19
CA VAL A 50 15.50 9.03 -12.50
C VAL A 50 13.99 9.19 -12.52
N LEU A 51 13.39 9.86 -11.53
CA LEU A 51 11.94 10.08 -11.51
C LEU A 51 11.49 10.83 -12.77
N ALA A 52 12.22 11.88 -13.16
CA ALA A 52 11.93 12.63 -14.39
C ALA A 52 12.04 11.77 -15.65
N GLN A 53 13.04 10.89 -15.74
CA GLN A 53 13.20 9.98 -16.87
C GLN A 53 12.10 8.90 -16.89
N VAL A 54 11.72 8.37 -15.72
CA VAL A 54 10.60 7.42 -15.60
C VAL A 54 9.29 8.10 -16.01
N HIS A 55 9.01 9.32 -15.56
CA HIS A 55 7.85 10.09 -16.01
C HIS A 55 7.84 10.31 -17.52
N LYS A 56 8.99 10.61 -18.12
CA LYS A 56 9.13 10.76 -19.57
C LYS A 56 8.80 9.46 -20.31
N LEU A 57 9.27 8.32 -19.81
CA LEU A 57 9.01 7.01 -20.40
C LEU A 57 7.55 6.58 -20.25
N LEU A 58 6.95 6.87 -19.10
CA LEU A 58 5.54 6.61 -18.85
C LEU A 58 4.61 7.57 -19.60
N GLY A 59 5.15 8.61 -20.28
CA GLY A 59 4.33 9.64 -20.91
C GLY A 59 3.44 10.38 -19.91
N SER A 60 3.91 10.53 -18.67
CA SER A 60 3.15 11.13 -17.58
C SER A 60 2.79 12.59 -17.86
N ASP A 61 1.59 13.02 -17.43
CA ASP A 61 1.18 14.43 -17.50
C ASP A 61 2.11 15.35 -16.70
N VAL A 62 2.27 16.60 -17.12
CA VAL A 62 3.14 17.57 -16.42
C VAL A 62 2.68 17.79 -14.97
N GLY A 63 1.36 17.74 -14.71
CA GLY A 63 0.79 17.90 -13.37
C GLY A 63 1.13 16.77 -12.39
N ILE A 64 1.59 15.62 -12.88
CA ILE A 64 1.91 14.43 -12.07
C ILE A 64 3.42 14.19 -11.92
N HIS A 65 4.28 14.98 -12.58
CA HIS A 65 5.76 14.89 -12.47
C HIS A 65 6.32 15.24 -11.08
N LYS A 66 5.47 15.78 -10.20
CA LYS A 66 5.80 16.06 -8.79
C LYS A 66 5.72 14.82 -7.91
N PHE A 67 5.12 13.73 -8.39
CA PHE A 67 4.96 12.52 -7.61
C PHE A 67 6.10 11.53 -7.82
N ASP A 68 6.22 10.57 -6.91
CA ASP A 68 7.00 9.37 -7.19
C ASP A 68 6.22 8.52 -8.23
N PRO A 69 6.83 8.14 -9.38
CA PRO A 69 6.19 7.33 -10.41
C PRO A 69 6.10 5.85 -10.01
N ILE A 70 5.31 5.59 -8.96
CA ILE A 70 5.00 4.23 -8.51
C ILE A 70 4.19 3.56 -9.63
N GLU A 71 4.77 2.55 -10.26
CA GLU A 71 4.09 1.79 -11.30
C GLU A 71 3.17 0.74 -10.67
N TYR A 72 1.91 0.76 -11.07
CA TYR A 72 0.92 -0.24 -10.71
C TYR A 72 0.50 -1.02 -11.96
N ASP A 73 0.33 -2.33 -11.81
CA ASP A 73 -0.45 -3.10 -12.76
C ASP A 73 -1.94 -2.84 -12.51
N LEU A 74 -2.50 -1.98 -13.35
CA LEU A 74 -3.92 -1.62 -13.35
C LEU A 74 -4.75 -2.45 -14.32
N LYS A 75 -4.14 -3.41 -15.02
CA LYS A 75 -4.79 -4.27 -16.01
C LYS A 75 -4.97 -5.69 -15.52
N THR A 76 -4.29 -6.06 -14.44
CA THR A 76 -4.45 -7.36 -13.78
C THR A 76 -4.98 -7.13 -12.37
N PRO A 77 -6.24 -7.52 -12.08
CA PRO A 77 -6.76 -7.53 -10.73
C PRO A 77 -5.88 -8.39 -9.78
N PRO A 78 -5.67 -7.96 -8.53
CA PRO A 78 -4.97 -8.76 -7.53
C PRO A 78 -5.61 -10.15 -7.35
N ASN A 79 -4.78 -11.16 -7.07
CA ASN A 79 -5.28 -12.51 -6.81
C ASN A 79 -5.31 -12.76 -5.29
N PRO A 80 -6.49 -12.97 -4.68
CA PRO A 80 -6.61 -13.21 -3.24
C PRO A 80 -5.86 -14.46 -2.79
N ARG A 81 -5.60 -15.43 -3.68
CA ARG A 81 -4.87 -16.67 -3.37
C ARG A 81 -3.36 -16.52 -3.36
N ASN A 82 -2.84 -15.43 -3.91
CA ASN A 82 -1.41 -15.23 -3.98
C ASN A 82 -0.90 -14.52 -2.72
N GLY A 83 0.32 -14.90 -2.32
CA GLY A 83 1.11 -14.10 -1.39
C GLY A 83 1.89 -13.02 -2.12
N VAL A 84 2.43 -12.05 -1.38
CA VAL A 84 3.37 -11.06 -1.94
C VAL A 84 4.37 -10.62 -0.88
N VAL A 85 5.63 -10.49 -1.30
CA VAL A 85 6.69 -9.89 -0.49
C VAL A 85 6.61 -8.40 -0.73
N TYR A 86 6.55 -7.67 0.36
CA TYR A 86 6.37 -6.24 0.36
C TYR A 86 7.41 -5.60 1.27
N ARG A 87 7.96 -4.47 0.83
CA ARG A 87 9.11 -3.74 1.41
C ARG A 87 10.44 -4.49 1.36
N GLY A 88 11.52 -3.73 1.40
CA GLY A 88 12.87 -4.21 1.69
C GLY A 88 13.67 -3.16 2.45
N GLY A 89 14.29 -3.52 3.58
CA GLY A 89 15.10 -2.52 4.27
C GLY A 89 15.78 -2.91 5.58
N THR A 90 16.76 -3.83 5.55
CA THR A 90 17.73 -4.03 6.65
C THR A 90 17.12 -4.43 8.01
N GLY A 91 17.95 -4.74 9.01
CA GLY A 91 17.46 -5.22 10.33
C GLY A 91 16.56 -4.23 11.10
N ALA A 92 16.49 -2.96 10.68
CA ALA A 92 15.58 -1.96 11.25
C ALA A 92 14.25 -1.80 10.48
N SER A 93 14.09 -2.44 9.32
CA SER A 93 12.82 -2.48 8.55
C SER A 93 12.72 -3.81 7.81
N PRO A 94 12.30 -4.89 8.51
CA PRO A 94 12.25 -6.22 7.92
C PRO A 94 11.25 -6.29 6.76
N TYR A 95 11.41 -7.31 5.92
CA TYR A 95 10.49 -7.59 4.81
C TYR A 95 9.16 -8.06 5.37
N ILE A 96 8.06 -7.71 4.71
CA ILE A 96 6.73 -8.21 5.03
C ILE A 96 6.38 -9.27 4.00
N LEU A 97 5.92 -10.44 4.44
CA LEU A 97 5.40 -11.47 3.53
C LEU A 97 3.91 -11.66 3.75
N PHE A 98 3.10 -10.98 2.97
CA PHE A 98 1.66 -11.23 3.01
C PHE A 98 1.35 -12.63 2.52
N GLN A 99 0.90 -13.49 3.43
CA GLN A 99 0.35 -14.79 3.09
C GLN A 99 -1.19 -14.72 3.00
N PRO A 100 -1.81 -15.56 2.16
CA PRO A 100 -3.25 -15.78 2.19
C PRO A 100 -3.69 -16.38 3.53
N ARG A 101 -4.62 -15.72 4.22
CA ARG A 101 -5.29 -16.16 5.46
C ARG A 101 -6.72 -16.59 5.17
N GLU A 102 -7.46 -16.91 6.23
CA GLU A 102 -8.86 -17.35 6.16
C GLU A 102 -9.74 -16.43 5.32
N LEU A 103 -9.68 -15.10 5.52
CA LEU A 103 -10.43 -14.15 4.69
C LEU A 103 -10.10 -14.34 3.20
N ASP A 104 -8.83 -14.36 2.84
CA ASP A 104 -8.38 -14.55 1.46
C ASP A 104 -8.80 -15.91 0.89
N ARG A 105 -8.78 -16.95 1.73
CA ARG A 105 -9.14 -18.31 1.37
C ARG A 105 -10.65 -18.53 1.21
N SER A 106 -11.45 -17.62 1.77
CA SER A 106 -12.90 -17.67 1.66
C SER A 106 -13.47 -16.97 0.42
N ILE A 107 -12.63 -16.33 -0.40
CA ILE A 107 -13.04 -15.60 -1.62
C ILE A 107 -13.18 -16.54 -2.82
N SER A 108 -14.36 -17.08 -3.04
CA SER A 108 -14.69 -17.96 -4.17
C SER A 108 -14.57 -17.30 -5.55
N PHE A 109 -14.76 -15.99 -5.64
CA PHE A 109 -14.72 -15.26 -6.90
C PHE A 109 -14.02 -13.91 -6.75
N SER A 110 -13.16 -13.54 -7.70
CA SER A 110 -12.49 -12.23 -7.71
C SER A 110 -12.49 -11.57 -9.08
N LYS A 111 -12.71 -10.25 -9.12
CA LYS A 111 -12.72 -9.43 -10.34
C LYS A 111 -12.20 -8.02 -10.05
N GLY A 112 -11.85 -7.24 -11.08
CA GLY A 112 -11.53 -5.83 -10.93
C GLY A 112 -12.26 -4.97 -11.96
N VAL A 113 -12.49 -3.72 -11.59
CA VAL A 113 -13.03 -2.67 -12.47
C VAL A 113 -12.07 -1.48 -12.52
N ASP A 114 -12.03 -0.81 -13.67
CA ASP A 114 -11.17 0.35 -13.89
C ASP A 114 -11.76 1.64 -13.31
N LEU A 115 -11.07 2.77 -13.51
CA LEU A 115 -11.47 4.08 -13.01
C LEU A 115 -12.88 4.53 -13.48
N GLU A 116 -13.27 4.11 -14.68
CA GLU A 116 -14.55 4.46 -15.28
C GLU A 116 -15.66 3.47 -14.88
N GLY A 117 -15.33 2.44 -14.10
CA GLY A 117 -16.25 1.40 -13.65
C GLY A 117 -16.41 0.25 -14.64
N GLU A 118 -15.57 0.16 -15.67
CA GLU A 118 -15.62 -0.89 -16.66
C GLU A 118 -14.86 -2.14 -16.21
N ASP A 119 -15.32 -3.31 -16.64
CA ASP A 119 -14.70 -4.59 -16.32
C ASP A 119 -13.28 -4.68 -16.87
N ILE A 120 -12.34 -5.08 -16.01
CA ILE A 120 -10.97 -5.34 -16.45
C ILE A 120 -10.86 -6.82 -16.87
N PRO A 121 -10.66 -7.11 -18.17
CA PRO A 121 -10.56 -8.47 -18.65
C PRO A 121 -9.25 -9.14 -18.22
N LEU A 122 -9.35 -10.38 -17.75
CA LEU A 122 -8.24 -11.24 -17.39
C LEU A 122 -7.84 -12.11 -18.57
N LYS A 123 -6.59 -11.99 -19.01
CA LYS A 123 -6.02 -12.82 -20.07
C LYS A 123 -5.31 -14.01 -19.44
N ILE A 124 -5.79 -15.22 -19.72
CA ILE A 124 -5.23 -16.46 -19.18
C ILE A 124 -4.74 -17.32 -20.33
N GLN A 125 -3.51 -17.80 -20.23
CA GLN A 125 -2.94 -18.72 -21.19
C GLN A 125 -3.38 -20.15 -20.87
N GLY A 126 -4.27 -20.71 -21.70
CA GLY A 126 -4.75 -22.07 -21.58
C GLY A 126 -4.10 -23.02 -22.58
N LEU A 127 -4.42 -24.32 -22.45
CA LEU A 127 -3.91 -25.39 -23.31
C LEU A 127 -4.27 -25.19 -24.80
N PHE A 128 -5.36 -24.45 -25.07
CA PHE A 128 -5.89 -24.18 -26.41
C PHE A 128 -5.67 -22.72 -26.85
N GLY A 129 -4.79 -21.98 -26.19
CA GLY A 129 -4.49 -20.57 -26.48
C GLY A 129 -4.95 -19.62 -25.36
N GLU A 130 -4.88 -18.32 -25.65
CA GLU A 130 -5.25 -17.25 -24.72
C GLU A 130 -6.78 -17.16 -24.62
N GLN A 131 -7.29 -17.22 -23.38
CA GLN A 131 -8.69 -17.00 -23.06
C GLN A 131 -8.84 -15.68 -22.31
N THR A 132 -9.90 -14.94 -22.62
CA THR A 132 -10.26 -13.72 -21.90
C THR A 132 -11.43 -14.01 -20.97
N LEU A 133 -11.21 -13.84 -19.66
CA LEU A 133 -12.23 -13.99 -18.62
C LEU A 133 -12.61 -12.62 -18.06
N LEU A 134 -13.85 -12.50 -17.57
CA LEU A 134 -14.31 -11.29 -16.87
C LEU A 134 -14.12 -11.38 -15.35
N GLY A 135 -13.58 -12.49 -14.83
CA GLY A 135 -13.32 -12.72 -13.41
C GLY A 135 -12.65 -14.08 -13.19
N LEU A 136 -12.13 -14.32 -11.98
CA LEU A 136 -11.51 -15.59 -11.58
C LEU A 136 -12.41 -16.32 -10.57
N GLU A 137 -12.79 -17.54 -10.92
CA GLU A 137 -13.37 -18.51 -9.98
C GLU A 137 -12.23 -19.24 -9.24
N HIS A 138 -12.41 -19.44 -7.95
CA HIS A 138 -11.47 -20.13 -7.06
C HIS A 138 -12.14 -21.40 -6.51
N PRO A 139 -12.08 -22.53 -7.25
CA PRO A 139 -12.83 -23.74 -6.89
C PRO A 139 -12.39 -24.35 -5.55
N ASP A 140 -11.16 -24.08 -5.14
CA ASP A 140 -10.59 -24.56 -3.87
C ASP A 140 -10.83 -23.58 -2.69
N ALA A 141 -11.78 -22.65 -2.83
CA ALA A 141 -12.16 -21.74 -1.75
C ALA A 141 -12.84 -22.48 -0.60
N ASP A 142 -12.50 -22.11 0.65
CA ASP A 142 -13.15 -22.64 1.85
C ASP A 142 -14.46 -21.89 2.19
N GLY A 143 -14.78 -20.84 1.43
CA GLY A 143 -15.97 -20.02 1.60
C GLY A 143 -16.51 -19.50 0.28
N SER A 144 -17.58 -18.72 0.37
CA SER A 144 -18.47 -18.33 -0.73
C SER A 144 -18.38 -16.83 -1.07
N LYS A 145 -17.40 -16.11 -0.51
CA LYS A 145 -17.31 -14.65 -0.65
C LYS A 145 -16.96 -14.26 -2.09
N ARG A 146 -17.48 -13.11 -2.52
CA ARG A 146 -17.18 -12.50 -3.82
C ARG A 146 -16.43 -11.19 -3.60
N CYS A 147 -15.34 -10.98 -4.32
CA CYS A 147 -14.49 -9.80 -4.19
C CYS A 147 -14.41 -9.06 -5.54
N CYS A 148 -14.67 -7.75 -5.52
CA CYS A 148 -14.40 -6.88 -6.66
C CYS A 148 -13.49 -5.73 -6.25
N TYR A 149 -12.32 -5.63 -6.89
CA TYR A 149 -11.37 -4.55 -6.69
C TYR A 149 -11.78 -3.31 -7.48
N PHE A 150 -11.46 -2.13 -6.96
CA PHE A 150 -11.75 -0.85 -7.62
C PHE A 150 -10.53 0.07 -7.63
N GLN A 151 -10.45 0.90 -8.67
CA GLN A 151 -9.35 1.84 -8.89
C GLN A 151 -9.70 3.23 -8.38
N GLY A 152 -8.71 4.11 -8.34
CA GLY A 152 -8.89 5.52 -8.00
C GLY A 152 -7.56 6.22 -8.04
N LYS A 153 -7.52 7.45 -7.56
CA LYS A 153 -6.31 8.28 -7.64
C LYS A 153 -5.93 8.82 -6.27
N THR A 154 -4.62 8.97 -6.04
CA THR A 154 -4.06 9.69 -4.89
C THR A 154 -3.14 10.82 -5.37
N GLY A 155 -2.85 11.80 -4.52
CA GLY A 155 -1.95 12.93 -4.80
C GLY A 155 -2.64 14.22 -5.23
N MET A 156 -3.96 14.21 -5.35
CA MET A 156 -4.75 15.39 -5.72
C MET A 156 -4.68 16.47 -4.63
N THR A 157 -4.51 17.72 -5.07
CA THR A 157 -4.43 18.88 -4.18
C THR A 157 -5.58 19.85 -4.41
N GLN A 158 -5.85 20.77 -3.48
CA GLN A 158 -6.83 21.85 -3.68
C GLN A 158 -6.58 22.65 -4.97
N THR A 159 -5.31 22.85 -5.33
CA THR A 159 -4.90 23.58 -6.54
C THR A 159 -4.80 22.70 -7.79
N HIS A 160 -4.69 21.38 -7.63
CA HIS A 160 -4.58 20.43 -8.73
C HIS A 160 -5.50 19.22 -8.48
N PRO A 161 -6.83 19.42 -8.45
CA PRO A 161 -7.78 18.37 -8.07
C PRO A 161 -7.86 17.23 -9.09
N LYS A 162 -7.36 17.42 -10.32
CA LYS A 162 -7.36 16.41 -11.38
C LYS A 162 -6.02 15.68 -11.56
N ALA A 163 -4.96 16.15 -10.90
CA ALA A 163 -3.61 15.60 -11.05
C ALA A 163 -3.39 14.43 -10.10
N GLY A 164 -4.27 13.43 -10.11
CA GLY A 164 -4.14 12.26 -9.26
C GLY A 164 -3.39 11.12 -9.97
N TRP A 165 -2.56 10.40 -9.23
CA TRP A 165 -1.87 9.19 -9.67
C TRP A 165 -2.75 7.95 -9.45
N PRO A 166 -3.04 7.16 -10.49
CA PRO A 166 -3.97 6.03 -10.37
C PRO A 166 -3.37 4.86 -9.59
N SER A 167 -4.19 4.15 -8.81
CA SER A 167 -3.84 2.92 -8.09
C SER A 167 -5.09 2.09 -7.81
N TRP A 168 -4.92 0.84 -7.36
CA TRP A 168 -6.00 0.11 -6.71
C TRP A 168 -6.27 0.71 -5.33
N MET A 169 -7.49 1.18 -5.10
CA MET A 169 -7.86 1.88 -3.86
C MET A 169 -8.42 0.95 -2.79
N GLY A 170 -8.94 -0.21 -3.20
CA GLY A 170 -9.60 -1.12 -2.27
C GLY A 170 -10.36 -2.25 -2.95
N ALA A 171 -11.25 -2.86 -2.17
CA ALA A 171 -12.15 -3.90 -2.65
C ALA A 171 -13.52 -3.81 -1.98
N ALA A 172 -14.55 -4.17 -2.74
CA ALA A 172 -15.87 -4.52 -2.24
C ALA A 172 -15.95 -6.05 -2.11
N ILE A 173 -16.28 -6.55 -0.93
CA ILE A 173 -16.31 -7.99 -0.63
C ILE A 173 -17.68 -8.33 -0.06
N TYR A 174 -18.44 -9.15 -0.77
CA TYR A 174 -19.76 -9.61 -0.33
C TYR A 174 -19.66 -11.02 0.25
N ASP A 175 -20.11 -11.16 1.49
CA ASP A 175 -20.32 -12.44 2.16
C ASP A 175 -21.80 -12.82 2.06
N PRO A 176 -22.14 -13.87 1.30
CA PRO A 176 -23.52 -14.28 1.15
C PRO A 176 -24.10 -15.00 2.38
N ASP A 177 -23.27 -15.58 3.23
CA ASP A 177 -23.69 -16.32 4.42
C ASP A 177 -24.12 -15.35 5.53
N LEU A 178 -23.45 -14.18 5.58
CA LEU A 178 -23.80 -13.07 6.48
C LEU A 178 -24.75 -12.05 5.83
N GLU A 179 -25.00 -12.16 4.53
CA GLU A 179 -25.64 -11.12 3.71
C GLU A 179 -24.96 -9.74 3.94
N ARG A 180 -23.63 -9.70 4.03
CA ARG A 180 -22.84 -8.51 4.40
C ARG A 180 -21.96 -8.07 3.25
N LEU A 181 -21.95 -6.77 2.95
CA LEU A 181 -20.98 -6.15 2.06
C LEU A 181 -19.93 -5.40 2.89
N VAL A 182 -18.66 -5.75 2.74
CA VAL A 182 -17.53 -5.01 3.31
C VAL A 182 -16.81 -4.24 2.21
N ILE A 183 -16.70 -2.93 2.37
CA ILE A 183 -15.96 -2.04 1.49
C ILE A 183 -14.70 -1.62 2.24
N VAL A 184 -13.56 -2.12 1.78
CA VAL A 184 -12.27 -1.82 2.40
C VAL A 184 -11.42 -0.94 1.49
N PHE A 185 -10.89 0.14 2.06
CA PHE A 185 -9.88 0.99 1.44
C PHE A 185 -8.49 0.65 1.96
N ARG A 186 -7.49 0.69 1.08
CA ARG A 186 -6.09 0.55 1.49
C ARG A 186 -5.61 1.81 2.22
N GLY A 187 -4.66 1.65 3.13
CA GLY A 187 -3.89 2.78 3.67
C GLY A 187 -2.77 3.23 2.73
N SER A 188 -2.08 4.29 3.12
CA SER A 188 -0.89 4.79 2.43
C SER A 188 0.20 3.74 2.36
N ARG A 189 1.00 3.77 1.29
CA ARG A 189 2.28 3.06 1.22
C ARG A 189 3.15 3.53 2.38
N SER A 190 3.28 2.70 3.41
CA SER A 190 4.03 3.05 4.61
C SER A 190 5.52 3.00 4.29
N GLY A 191 6.18 4.17 4.26
CA GLY A 191 7.62 4.32 4.49
C GLY A 191 7.82 4.99 5.85
N SER A 192 8.99 4.84 6.48
CA SER A 192 9.28 5.38 7.83
C SER A 192 8.56 6.72 8.10
N GLY A 193 7.63 6.77 9.06
CA GLY A 193 6.72 7.92 9.26
C GLY A 193 7.43 9.28 9.42
N GLY A 194 8.70 9.28 9.85
CA GLY A 194 9.56 10.47 9.88
C GLY A 194 9.93 11.06 8.50
N ARG A 195 9.95 10.26 7.43
CA ARG A 195 10.18 10.74 6.04
C ARG A 195 8.92 11.36 5.44
N ALA A 196 7.75 10.75 5.69
CA ALA A 196 6.44 11.23 5.23
C ALA A 196 6.13 12.66 5.72
N LEU A 197 6.59 13.00 6.93
CA LEU A 197 6.47 14.34 7.51
C LEU A 197 7.51 15.36 6.98
N GLY A 198 8.64 14.93 6.39
CA GLY A 198 9.71 15.85 6.00
C GLY A 198 9.60 16.41 4.58
N GLN A 199 9.38 15.54 3.59
CA GLN A 199 9.41 15.92 2.17
C GLN A 199 8.05 16.43 1.64
N ALA A 200 6.94 15.85 2.11
CA ALA A 200 5.60 16.24 1.68
C ALA A 200 5.16 17.61 2.23
N LEU A 201 5.62 17.98 3.43
CA LEU A 201 5.26 19.23 4.11
C LEU A 201 5.84 20.50 3.49
N VAL A 202 6.98 20.40 2.77
CA VAL A 202 7.67 21.58 2.22
C VAL A 202 7.38 21.78 0.74
N ASN A 203 7.17 20.71 -0.05
CA ASN A 203 7.14 20.80 -1.52
C ASN A 203 5.87 20.24 -2.21
N SER A 204 4.89 19.65 -1.49
CA SER A 204 3.75 18.94 -2.11
C SER A 204 4.16 17.93 -3.20
N ALA A 205 5.28 17.25 -2.98
CA ALA A 205 5.94 16.33 -3.90
C ALA A 205 6.33 15.04 -3.15
N GLY A 206 6.53 13.94 -3.90
CA GLY A 206 6.82 12.61 -3.36
C GLY A 206 5.66 11.62 -3.54
N SER A 207 5.58 10.59 -2.71
CA SER A 207 4.52 9.57 -2.79
C SER A 207 3.11 10.21 -2.91
N PRO A 208 2.31 9.84 -3.93
CA PRO A 208 0.95 10.33 -4.11
C PRO A 208 0.07 10.19 -2.86
N ASP A 209 0.23 9.11 -2.11
CA ASP A 209 -0.53 8.86 -0.88
C ASP A 209 -0.19 9.91 0.20
N TRP A 210 1.10 10.26 0.36
CA TRP A 210 1.52 11.27 1.33
C TRP A 210 1.08 12.67 0.94
N VAL A 211 1.03 12.99 -0.35
CA VAL A 211 0.46 14.26 -0.81
C VAL A 211 -1.04 14.33 -0.50
N THR A 212 -1.75 13.21 -0.65
CA THR A 212 -3.15 13.09 -0.22
C THR A 212 -3.29 13.35 1.27
N ASP A 213 -2.46 12.68 2.07
CA ASP A 213 -2.42 12.88 3.52
C ASP A 213 -2.14 14.34 3.83
N MET A 214 -1.10 15.00 3.31
CA MET A 214 -0.79 16.39 3.68
C MET A 214 -1.83 17.41 3.21
N ASN A 215 -2.57 17.12 2.14
CA ASN A 215 -3.66 17.98 1.68
C ASN A 215 -4.93 17.85 2.56
N HIS A 216 -4.90 17.07 3.64
CA HIS A 216 -6.02 16.97 4.57
C HIS A 216 -6.33 18.25 5.36
N LEU A 217 -5.34 19.14 5.44
CA LEU A 217 -5.49 20.45 6.08
C LEU A 217 -6.02 21.53 5.12
N LYS A 218 -6.34 21.17 3.87
CA LYS A 218 -6.95 22.06 2.88
C LYS A 218 -8.42 21.72 2.70
N GLU A 219 -9.19 22.71 2.30
CA GLU A 219 -10.64 22.65 2.27
C GLU A 219 -11.19 22.24 0.89
N ALA A 220 -12.07 21.24 0.87
CA ALA A 220 -13.00 21.00 -0.22
C ALA A 220 -14.42 21.33 0.29
N LYS A 221 -15.14 22.20 -0.43
CA LYS A 221 -16.55 22.48 -0.16
C LYS A 221 -17.38 21.48 -0.93
N VAL A 222 -18.12 20.65 -0.21
CA VAL A 222 -18.88 19.55 -0.81
C VAL A 222 -20.34 19.94 -0.92
N GLY A 223 -20.77 20.28 -2.14
CA GLY A 223 -22.10 20.82 -2.42
C GLY A 223 -23.23 19.92 -1.91
N ARG A 224 -23.10 18.60 -2.11
CA ARG A 224 -24.10 17.60 -1.69
C ARG A 224 -24.29 17.48 -0.17
N PHE A 225 -23.37 18.00 0.64
CA PHE A 225 -23.47 18.05 2.10
C PHE A 225 -23.67 19.47 2.61
N SER A 226 -24.59 20.23 1.99
CA SER A 226 -24.87 21.62 2.36
C SER A 226 -23.62 22.52 2.35
N ASN A 227 -22.71 22.29 1.40
CA ASN A 227 -21.39 22.94 1.32
C ASN A 227 -20.57 22.79 2.61
N ALA A 228 -20.66 21.63 3.29
CA ALA A 228 -19.78 21.28 4.38
C ALA A 228 -18.32 21.24 3.89
N THR A 229 -17.40 21.61 4.78
CA THR A 229 -15.97 21.65 4.50
C THR A 229 -15.32 20.34 4.93
N LEU A 230 -14.79 19.60 3.95
CA LEU A 230 -14.04 18.37 4.16
C LEU A 230 -12.55 18.57 3.81
N SER A 231 -11.73 17.63 4.26
CA SER A 231 -10.34 17.45 3.81
C SER A 231 -10.29 17.31 2.29
N ALA A 232 -9.61 18.23 1.61
CA ALA A 232 -9.51 18.23 0.16
C ALA A 232 -8.75 17.00 -0.37
N GLY A 233 -7.67 16.60 0.32
CA GLY A 233 -6.92 15.40 -0.06
C GLY A 233 -7.80 14.15 -0.04
N PHE A 234 -8.48 13.92 1.09
CA PHE A 234 -9.31 12.73 1.26
C PHE A 234 -10.55 12.76 0.37
N TRP A 235 -11.22 13.90 0.27
CA TRP A 235 -12.42 14.02 -0.57
C TRP A 235 -12.13 13.79 -2.04
N TYR A 236 -11.09 14.41 -2.61
CA TYR A 236 -10.77 14.20 -4.03
C TYR A 236 -10.27 12.78 -4.31
N ALA A 237 -9.49 12.18 -3.40
CA ALA A 237 -9.09 10.78 -3.50
C ALA A 237 -10.30 9.84 -3.52
N TYR A 238 -11.26 10.07 -2.62
CA TYR A 238 -12.52 9.35 -2.62
C TYR A 238 -13.34 9.59 -3.92
N GLU A 239 -13.56 10.84 -4.31
CA GLU A 239 -14.36 11.21 -5.48
C GLU A 239 -13.81 10.55 -6.76
N SER A 240 -12.48 10.44 -6.86
CA SER A 240 -11.82 9.80 -8.00
C SER A 240 -12.07 8.29 -8.15
N CYS A 241 -12.56 7.62 -7.10
CA CYS A 241 -12.88 6.19 -7.12
C CYS A 241 -14.38 5.90 -7.10
N GLN A 242 -15.25 6.91 -6.96
CA GLN A 242 -16.68 6.70 -6.71
C GLN A 242 -17.36 5.84 -7.78
N GLU A 243 -17.04 6.05 -9.07
CA GLU A 243 -17.64 5.28 -10.17
C GLU A 243 -17.23 3.80 -10.11
N SER A 244 -15.92 3.55 -10.10
CA SER A 244 -15.35 2.21 -9.95
C SER A 244 -15.80 1.50 -8.66
N LEU A 245 -15.97 2.24 -7.55
CA LEU A 245 -16.47 1.71 -6.29
C LEU A 245 -17.93 1.27 -6.43
N ALA A 246 -18.77 2.08 -7.08
CA ALA A 246 -20.17 1.72 -7.31
C ALA A 246 -20.26 0.45 -8.16
N ALA A 247 -19.50 0.37 -9.26
CA ALA A 247 -19.42 -0.82 -10.11
C ALA A 247 -18.93 -2.05 -9.32
N ALA A 248 -17.87 -1.91 -8.51
CA ALA A 248 -17.35 -2.99 -7.69
C ALA A 248 -18.37 -3.49 -6.64
N CYS A 249 -19.12 -2.59 -6.01
CA CYS A 249 -20.18 -2.96 -5.09
C CYS A 249 -21.27 -3.79 -5.79
N LEU A 250 -21.75 -3.34 -6.96
CA LEU A 250 -22.78 -4.03 -7.74
C LEU A 250 -22.32 -5.42 -8.18
N GLU A 251 -21.08 -5.54 -8.63
CA GLU A 251 -20.47 -6.81 -9.04
C GLU A 251 -20.29 -7.77 -7.85
N ALA A 252 -19.74 -7.30 -6.73
CA ALA A 252 -19.53 -8.13 -5.55
C ALA A 252 -20.86 -8.71 -5.03
N MET A 253 -21.91 -7.88 -4.97
CA MET A 253 -23.25 -8.33 -4.57
C MET A 253 -23.90 -9.25 -5.61
N HIS A 254 -23.51 -9.15 -6.89
CA HIS A 254 -24.02 -9.98 -7.99
C HIS A 254 -25.56 -10.04 -8.00
N GLY A 255 -26.20 -8.87 -7.91
CA GLY A 255 -27.65 -8.72 -7.93
C GLY A 255 -28.38 -9.02 -6.60
N ARG A 256 -27.67 -9.46 -5.57
CA ARG A 256 -28.17 -9.67 -4.20
C ARG A 256 -28.28 -8.35 -3.44
N VAL A 257 -28.99 -8.38 -2.31
CA VAL A 257 -29.17 -7.22 -1.42
C VAL A 257 -28.55 -7.57 -0.06
N PRO A 258 -27.61 -6.75 0.46
CA PRO A 258 -27.04 -6.99 1.77
C PRO A 258 -28.02 -6.60 2.89
N ARG A 259 -27.91 -7.23 4.06
CA ARG A 259 -28.48 -6.74 5.32
C ARG A 259 -27.61 -5.68 5.98
N GLU A 260 -26.31 -5.74 5.71
CA GLU A 260 -25.33 -4.87 6.35
C GLU A 260 -24.25 -4.42 5.35
N ILE A 261 -23.87 -3.15 5.41
CA ILE A 261 -22.74 -2.59 4.67
C ILE A 261 -21.74 -2.02 5.67
N LEU A 262 -20.51 -2.51 5.62
CA LEU A 262 -19.42 -2.06 6.47
C LEU A 262 -18.36 -1.35 5.63
N PHE A 263 -18.06 -0.10 5.96
CA PHE A 263 -16.89 0.60 5.46
C PHE A 263 -15.73 0.41 6.43
N THR A 264 -14.54 0.14 5.92
CA THR A 264 -13.35 0.06 6.76
C THR A 264 -12.09 0.51 6.03
N GLY A 265 -11.10 0.90 6.81
CA GLY A 265 -9.75 1.17 6.36
C GLY A 265 -8.86 1.58 7.52
N HIS A 266 -7.55 1.42 7.31
CA HIS A 266 -6.52 1.87 8.23
C HIS A 266 -5.85 3.14 7.72
N SER A 267 -5.52 4.09 8.60
CA SER A 267 -4.79 5.32 8.23
C SER A 267 -5.54 6.11 7.15
N LEU A 268 -4.89 6.47 6.03
CA LEU A 268 -5.53 7.05 4.84
C LEU A 268 -6.78 6.26 4.40
N GLY A 269 -6.73 4.94 4.42
CA GLY A 269 -7.86 4.09 4.06
C GLY A 269 -9.06 4.31 4.97
N GLY A 270 -8.82 4.55 6.26
CA GLY A 270 -9.87 4.88 7.22
C GLY A 270 -10.47 6.27 6.98
N ALA A 271 -9.71 7.22 6.44
CA ALA A 271 -10.24 8.51 6.01
C ALA A 271 -11.12 8.37 4.75
N LEU A 272 -10.68 7.59 3.76
CA LEU A 272 -11.45 7.33 2.54
C LEU A 272 -12.73 6.55 2.83
N ALA A 273 -12.68 5.58 3.75
CA ALA A 273 -13.84 4.84 4.23
C ALA A 273 -14.91 5.76 4.84
N GLN A 274 -14.50 6.78 5.61
CA GLN A 274 -15.42 7.79 6.13
C GLN A 274 -16.05 8.63 5.00
N CYS A 275 -15.27 9.07 4.00
CA CYS A 275 -15.82 9.80 2.86
C CYS A 275 -16.84 8.97 2.07
N ALA A 276 -16.54 7.69 1.82
CA ALA A 276 -17.44 6.78 1.13
C ALA A 276 -18.71 6.47 1.94
N TYR A 277 -18.58 6.30 3.26
CA TYR A 277 -19.72 6.17 4.16
C TYR A 277 -20.65 7.38 4.06
N LEU A 278 -20.10 8.61 4.11
CA LEU A 278 -20.90 9.84 4.01
C LEU A 278 -21.68 9.91 2.69
N ASP A 279 -21.03 9.53 1.58
CA ASP A 279 -21.66 9.56 0.26
C ASP A 279 -22.66 8.43 0.04
N LEU A 280 -22.49 7.27 0.70
CA LEU A 280 -23.52 6.23 0.70
C LEU A 280 -24.72 6.61 1.57
N VAL A 281 -24.53 7.23 2.74
CA VAL A 281 -25.67 7.51 3.62
C VAL A 281 -26.43 8.77 3.22
N GLY A 282 -25.76 9.74 2.59
CA GLY A 282 -26.38 11.03 2.23
C GLY A 282 -25.95 11.61 0.89
N GLY A 283 -25.34 10.85 0.00
CA GLY A 283 -24.81 11.36 -1.27
C GLY A 283 -25.19 10.52 -2.49
N GLU A 284 -24.37 10.59 -3.54
CA GLU A 284 -24.69 10.01 -4.86
C GLU A 284 -24.28 8.55 -4.99
N LEU A 285 -23.26 8.08 -4.25
CA LEU A 285 -22.91 6.67 -4.20
C LEU A 285 -24.13 5.83 -3.82
N LEU A 286 -24.98 6.39 -2.95
CA LEU A 286 -26.26 5.80 -2.62
C LEU A 286 -27.04 5.48 -3.89
N GLU A 287 -27.29 6.49 -4.73
CA GLU A 287 -28.05 6.44 -5.99
C GLU A 287 -27.47 5.43 -7.00
N LYS A 288 -26.14 5.37 -7.09
CA LYS A 288 -25.43 4.44 -7.99
C LYS A 288 -25.53 2.98 -7.56
N VAL A 289 -25.60 2.73 -6.25
CA VAL A 289 -25.74 1.39 -5.68
C VAL A 289 -27.23 1.08 -5.35
N TYR A 290 -28.16 2.03 -5.62
CA TYR A 290 -29.38 2.22 -4.81
C TYR A 290 -30.57 1.34 -5.07
N ALA A 291 -30.80 0.88 -6.31
CA ALA A 291 -32.16 0.57 -6.73
C ALA A 291 -32.82 -0.58 -5.92
N LYS A 292 -32.06 -1.35 -5.12
CA LYS A 292 -32.54 -2.46 -4.30
C LYS A 292 -32.31 -2.34 -2.77
N ILE A 293 -31.71 -1.26 -2.24
CA ILE A 293 -31.18 -1.21 -0.85
C ILE A 293 -32.14 -0.49 0.15
N ARG A 294 -33.28 0.05 -0.30
CA ARG A 294 -34.13 0.88 0.58
C ARG A 294 -34.71 0.16 1.81
N ASN A 295 -34.57 0.85 2.95
CA ASN A 295 -35.26 0.71 4.24
C ASN A 295 -34.92 -0.51 5.14
N ARG A 296 -33.93 -1.34 4.81
CA ARG A 296 -33.59 -2.53 5.64
C ARG A 296 -32.10 -2.85 5.80
N VAL A 297 -31.21 -1.96 5.37
CA VAL A 297 -29.76 -2.22 5.38
C VAL A 297 -29.08 -1.35 6.42
N SER A 298 -28.40 -1.98 7.37
CA SER A 298 -27.58 -1.28 8.36
C SER A 298 -26.25 -0.88 7.74
N VAL A 299 -25.82 0.36 7.96
CA VAL A 299 -24.55 0.89 7.40
C VAL A 299 -23.67 1.39 8.54
N TYR A 300 -22.43 0.92 8.59
CA TYR A 300 -21.45 1.29 9.62
C TYR A 300 -20.09 1.59 8.99
N CYS A 301 -19.29 2.41 9.66
CA CYS A 301 -17.90 2.66 9.29
C CYS A 301 -16.95 2.38 10.46
N TYR A 302 -15.97 1.53 10.25
CA TYR A 302 -14.89 1.23 11.21
C TYR A 302 -13.60 1.91 10.73
N ALA A 303 -13.34 3.10 11.26
CA ALA A 303 -12.20 3.92 10.89
C ALA A 303 -11.00 3.62 11.82
N LEU A 304 -10.04 2.82 11.35
CA LEU A 304 -8.95 2.31 12.18
C LEU A 304 -7.74 3.25 12.11
N SER A 305 -7.36 3.87 13.23
CA SER A 305 -6.27 4.86 13.30
C SER A 305 -6.38 5.96 12.22
N ALA A 306 -7.61 6.33 11.85
CA ALA A 306 -7.86 7.27 10.76
C ALA A 306 -7.69 8.72 11.22
N PRO A 307 -7.15 9.61 10.37
CA PRO A 307 -7.21 11.04 10.60
C PRO A 307 -8.65 11.59 10.43
N PRO A 308 -8.95 12.76 11.00
CA PRO A 308 -10.24 13.43 10.84
C PRO A 308 -10.46 13.91 9.40
N VAL A 309 -11.67 13.73 8.88
CA VAL A 309 -12.04 14.14 7.51
C VAL A 309 -12.80 15.46 7.43
N VAL A 310 -13.39 15.92 8.54
CA VAL A 310 -14.21 17.13 8.59
C VAL A 310 -13.42 18.31 9.11
N LEU A 311 -13.57 19.48 8.48
CA LEU A 311 -12.87 20.69 8.85
C LEU A 311 -13.81 21.67 9.57
N GLY A 312 -13.85 21.56 10.90
CA GLY A 312 -14.57 22.45 11.80
C GLY A 312 -15.93 21.93 12.28
N SER A 313 -16.32 22.32 13.48
CA SER A 313 -17.58 21.91 14.12
C SER A 313 -18.82 22.29 13.31
N SER A 314 -18.83 23.45 12.65
CA SER A 314 -19.96 23.84 11.79
C SER A 314 -20.12 22.92 10.58
N ALA A 315 -19.03 22.40 10.01
CA ALA A 315 -19.12 21.42 8.94
C ALA A 315 -19.64 20.07 9.45
N LYS A 316 -19.22 19.66 10.65
CA LYS A 316 -19.75 18.47 11.34
C LYS A 316 -21.25 18.57 11.58
N GLU A 317 -21.72 19.68 12.15
CA GLU A 317 -23.15 19.92 12.40
C GLU A 317 -23.99 19.88 11.10
N LYS A 318 -23.47 20.47 10.01
CA LYS A 318 -24.14 20.40 8.70
C LYS A 318 -24.27 18.97 8.18
N ILE A 319 -23.23 18.16 8.36
CA ILE A 319 -23.23 16.75 7.96
C ILE A 319 -24.23 15.97 8.82
N GLU A 320 -24.20 16.12 10.14
CA GLU A 320 -25.14 15.46 11.06
C GLU A 320 -26.60 15.82 10.76
N LEU A 321 -26.86 17.09 10.49
CA LEU A 321 -28.18 17.56 10.08
C LEU A 321 -28.62 16.95 8.74
N HIS A 322 -27.71 16.88 7.76
CA HIS A 322 -27.97 16.31 6.45
C HIS A 322 -28.26 14.80 6.51
N LEU A 323 -27.55 14.07 7.37
CA LEU A 323 -27.76 12.64 7.59
C LEU A 323 -28.96 12.32 8.50
N GLY A 324 -29.54 13.33 9.15
CA GLY A 324 -30.67 13.17 10.07
C GLY A 324 -30.30 12.54 11.41
N GLY A 325 -29.03 12.57 11.81
CA GLY A 325 -28.56 11.99 13.06
C GLY A 325 -27.04 11.83 13.16
N GLU A 326 -26.59 11.26 14.27
CA GLU A 326 -25.16 10.99 14.50
C GLU A 326 -24.66 9.87 13.56
N PRO A 327 -23.57 10.11 12.80
CA PRO A 327 -22.95 9.10 11.95
C PRO A 327 -22.56 7.85 12.73
N GLN A 328 -22.85 6.68 12.14
CA GLN A 328 -22.45 5.38 12.67
C GLN A 328 -20.99 5.06 12.31
N VAL A 329 -20.07 5.94 12.73
CA VAL A 329 -18.63 5.84 12.51
C VAL A 329 -17.95 5.52 13.84
N PHE A 330 -17.12 4.48 13.88
CA PHE A 330 -16.39 4.02 15.05
C PHE A 330 -14.88 4.13 14.81
N HIS A 331 -14.23 5.01 15.56
CA HIS A 331 -12.78 5.23 15.47
C HIS A 331 -12.06 4.41 16.53
N HIS A 332 -11.34 3.36 16.12
CA HIS A 332 -10.47 2.59 17.03
C HIS A 332 -9.01 2.98 16.78
N PHE A 333 -8.31 3.43 17.81
CA PHE A 333 -6.98 4.02 17.65
C PHE A 333 -6.10 3.84 18.89
N SER A 334 -4.78 3.89 18.68
CA SER A 334 -3.82 4.02 19.78
C SER A 334 -3.87 5.44 20.36
N PRO A 335 -3.98 5.64 21.69
CA PRO A 335 -3.90 6.97 22.31
C PRO A 335 -2.61 7.74 21.99
N TYR A 336 -1.56 7.03 21.58
CA TYR A 336 -0.26 7.59 21.21
C TYR A 336 -0.13 7.90 19.71
N ASP A 337 -1.19 7.65 18.93
CA ASP A 337 -1.21 7.89 17.49
C ASP A 337 -1.46 9.38 17.18
N ALA A 338 -0.44 10.04 16.64
CA ALA A 338 -0.51 11.44 16.23
C ALA A 338 -1.30 11.68 14.95
N VAL A 339 -1.50 10.66 14.09
CA VAL A 339 -2.31 10.77 12.86
C VAL A 339 -3.78 10.89 13.22
N HIS A 340 -4.26 10.07 14.15
CA HIS A 340 -5.61 10.18 14.67
C HIS A 340 -5.82 11.50 15.44
N ASN A 341 -4.81 11.92 16.23
CA ASN A 341 -4.86 13.10 17.09
C ASN A 341 -4.40 14.40 16.42
N SER A 342 -4.57 14.59 15.11
CA SER A 342 -4.09 15.76 14.34
C SER A 342 -4.75 17.09 14.74
N LYS A 343 -4.56 17.55 15.99
CA LYS A 343 -5.15 18.74 16.60
C LYS A 343 -4.33 20.01 16.35
N ARG A 344 -5.04 21.14 16.43
CA ARG A 344 -4.53 22.53 16.31
C ARG A 344 -3.47 22.83 17.38
N VAL A 345 -2.28 23.29 16.97
CA VAL A 345 -1.25 23.82 17.88
C VAL A 345 -1.49 25.31 18.07
N LYS A 346 -1.54 25.77 19.33
CA LYS A 346 -1.63 27.20 19.67
C LYS A 346 -0.24 27.83 19.53
N THR A 347 -0.12 28.82 18.66
CA THR A 347 1.12 29.53 18.27
C THR A 347 1.71 30.47 19.33
N SER A 348 1.34 30.35 20.61
CA SER A 348 1.75 31.32 21.66
C SER A 348 2.81 30.81 22.63
N GLY A 349 3.52 29.71 22.34
CA GLY A 349 4.47 29.12 23.30
C GLY A 349 5.73 28.47 22.74
N VAL A 350 6.04 28.60 21.44
CA VAL A 350 7.24 27.99 20.84
C VAL A 350 8.18 29.07 20.32
N THR A 351 8.79 29.78 21.26
CA THR A 351 10.03 30.51 21.02
C THR A 351 11.11 29.76 21.78
N ALA A 352 12.09 29.23 21.04
CA ALA A 352 13.27 28.52 21.53
C ALA A 352 13.00 27.17 22.23
N VAL A 353 13.12 26.08 21.46
CA VAL A 353 13.99 24.91 21.73
C VAL A 353 13.68 23.84 20.67
N ASN A 354 14.71 23.54 19.88
CA ASN A 354 14.88 22.42 18.93
C ASN A 354 14.16 22.47 17.56
N SER A 355 14.90 23.00 16.59
CA SER A 355 14.85 22.62 15.18
C SER A 355 15.01 21.10 15.00
N LEU A 356 14.24 20.52 14.08
CA LEU A 356 13.97 19.10 13.78
C LEU A 356 12.83 18.47 14.61
N VAL A 357 11.81 18.03 13.85
CA VAL A 357 10.59 17.28 14.25
C VAL A 357 9.41 18.15 14.71
N GLY A 358 8.39 18.18 13.86
CA GLY A 358 6.99 18.29 14.26
C GLY A 358 6.53 19.66 14.75
N THR A 359 6.03 20.49 13.85
CA THR A 359 4.83 21.34 14.03
C THR A 359 4.70 22.29 12.84
N VAL A 360 3.92 21.91 11.82
CA VAL A 360 3.43 22.88 10.85
C VAL A 360 1.92 22.84 10.90
N THR A 361 1.35 23.85 11.54
CA THR A 361 -0.09 24.10 11.63
C THR A 361 -0.42 25.37 10.87
N HIS A 362 -1.43 25.32 9.99
CA HIS A 362 -2.04 26.51 9.38
C HIS A 362 -3.25 26.99 10.21
N PRO A 363 -3.59 28.29 10.26
CA PRO A 363 -4.39 28.85 11.35
C PRO A 363 -5.94 28.75 11.27
N LEU A 364 -6.57 28.17 10.25
CA LEU A 364 -7.96 28.55 9.91
C LEU A 364 -9.09 27.52 10.15
N THR A 365 -8.85 26.21 10.27
CA THR A 365 -9.92 25.23 10.60
C THR A 365 -9.40 24.12 11.51
N SER A 366 -10.16 23.78 12.56
CA SER A 366 -9.84 22.65 13.45
C SER A 366 -10.41 21.35 12.86
N PRO A 367 -9.58 20.36 12.47
CA PRO A 367 -10.08 19.05 12.05
C PRO A 367 -10.89 18.40 13.18
N THR A 368 -11.98 17.71 12.84
CA THR A 368 -12.91 17.11 13.80
C THR A 368 -13.32 15.71 13.34
N HIS A 369 -13.41 14.76 14.29
CA HIS A 369 -13.89 13.40 14.05
C HIS A 369 -15.42 13.31 14.03
N LEU A 370 -15.93 12.36 13.24
CA LEU A 370 -17.34 12.00 13.17
C LEU A 370 -17.61 10.76 14.04
N GLY A 371 -18.82 10.65 14.59
CA GLY A 371 -19.19 9.49 15.40
C GLY A 371 -18.35 9.30 16.66
N LEU A 372 -18.12 8.04 17.02
CA LEU A 372 -17.59 7.63 18.32
C LEU A 372 -16.07 7.33 18.28
N GLU A 373 -15.32 8.01 19.14
CA GLU A 373 -13.89 7.77 19.39
C GLU A 373 -13.67 6.72 20.49
N ILE A 374 -12.94 5.64 20.18
CA ILE A 374 -12.68 4.48 21.05
C ILE A 374 -11.15 4.29 21.23
N PRO A 375 -10.56 4.91 22.27
CA PRO A 375 -9.13 4.79 22.54
C PRO A 375 -8.76 3.41 23.09
N LEU A 376 -7.74 2.78 22.50
CA LEU A 376 -7.29 1.44 22.87
C LEU A 376 -6.16 1.48 23.91
N LYS A 377 -6.46 1.11 25.16
CA LYS A 377 -5.57 1.31 26.30
C LYS A 377 -4.36 0.37 26.36
N ASP A 378 -4.38 -0.74 25.63
CA ASP A 378 -3.30 -1.75 25.65
C ASP A 378 -2.26 -1.54 24.53
N CYS A 379 -2.35 -0.42 23.80
CA CYS A 379 -1.26 0.03 22.94
C CYS A 379 -0.07 0.49 23.79
N THR A 380 1.15 0.27 23.31
CA THR A 380 2.38 0.43 24.12
C THR A 380 3.46 1.24 23.43
N LEU A 381 3.41 1.37 22.10
CA LEU A 381 4.42 2.10 21.34
C LEU A 381 4.05 3.58 21.21
N ALA A 382 5.07 4.43 21.08
CA ALA A 382 4.93 5.84 20.75
C ALA A 382 4.94 6.05 19.23
N PHE A 383 4.50 7.22 18.76
CA PHE A 383 4.57 7.60 17.35
C PHE A 383 6.03 7.60 16.84
N PRO A 384 6.33 7.13 15.60
CA PRO A 384 5.41 6.71 14.53
C PRO A 384 4.83 5.30 14.66
N ASP A 385 5.44 4.44 15.47
CA ASP A 385 5.05 3.03 15.55
C ASP A 385 3.68 2.82 16.20
N ALA A 386 3.21 3.78 17.02
CA ALA A 386 1.85 3.83 17.55
C ALA A 386 0.75 3.83 16.48
N HIS A 387 1.08 4.28 15.26
CA HIS A 387 0.15 4.34 14.13
C HIS A 387 0.14 3.03 13.31
N GLU A 388 1.03 2.08 13.63
CA GLU A 388 1.04 0.81 12.90
C GLU A 388 -0.22 -0.03 13.24
N PRO A 389 -0.79 -0.75 12.26
CA PRO A 389 -1.94 -1.62 12.46
C PRO A 389 -1.76 -2.63 13.60
N GLU A 390 -0.52 -3.07 13.85
CA GLU A 390 -0.19 -4.02 14.91
C GLU A 390 -0.48 -3.47 16.32
N GLU A 391 -0.31 -2.15 16.54
CA GLU A 391 -0.66 -1.54 17.82
C GLU A 391 -2.17 -1.46 18.00
N VAL A 392 -2.92 -1.11 16.95
CA VAL A 392 -4.39 -1.15 16.96
C VAL A 392 -4.88 -2.58 17.23
N ARG A 393 -4.26 -3.59 16.60
CA ARG A 393 -4.57 -5.01 16.84
C ARG A 393 -4.35 -5.37 18.31
N ARG A 394 -3.19 -5.04 18.87
CA ARG A 394 -2.84 -5.29 20.28
C ARG A 394 -3.89 -4.68 21.22
N GLY A 395 -4.25 -3.44 20.94
CA GLY A 395 -5.29 -2.72 21.67
C GLY A 395 -6.66 -3.41 21.63
N LEU A 396 -7.10 -3.83 20.43
CA LEU A 396 -8.37 -4.55 20.23
C LEU A 396 -8.37 -5.92 20.91
N VAL A 397 -7.29 -6.69 20.76
CA VAL A 397 -7.12 -8.01 21.42
C VAL A 397 -7.14 -7.85 22.94
N GLY A 398 -6.46 -6.84 23.47
CA GLY A 398 -6.47 -6.53 24.90
C GLY A 398 -7.87 -6.16 25.40
N LEU A 399 -8.61 -5.33 24.64
CA LEU A 399 -10.00 -4.98 24.93
C LEU A 399 -10.90 -6.23 24.93
N ILE A 400 -10.83 -7.06 23.89
CA ILE A 400 -11.64 -8.29 23.77
C ILE A 400 -11.32 -9.25 24.92
N ARG A 401 -10.05 -9.49 25.25
CA ARG A 401 -9.66 -10.38 26.38
C ARG A 401 -10.20 -9.91 27.72
N LYS A 402 -10.28 -8.60 27.95
CA LYS A 402 -10.87 -8.04 29.17
C LYS A 402 -12.38 -8.23 29.22
N GLU A 403 -13.05 -8.22 28.06
CA GLU A 403 -14.51 -8.33 27.96
C GLU A 403 -15.03 -9.77 27.88
N SER A 404 -14.39 -10.61 27.06
CA SER A 404 -14.70 -12.02 26.91
C SER A 404 -13.74 -12.84 27.76
N ARG A 405 -14.24 -13.53 28.80
CA ARG A 405 -13.45 -14.47 29.63
C ARG A 405 -12.91 -15.70 28.84
N MET A 406 -12.93 -15.67 27.51
CA MET A 406 -12.41 -16.71 26.63
C MET A 406 -11.04 -16.28 26.06
N GLY A 407 -10.12 -17.24 25.97
CA GLY A 407 -8.85 -17.02 25.30
C GLY A 407 -9.07 -16.84 23.80
N LEU A 408 -8.51 -15.77 23.23
CA LEU A 408 -8.33 -15.66 21.78
C LEU A 408 -7.20 -16.62 21.36
N PRO A 409 -7.31 -17.29 20.20
CA PRO A 409 -6.25 -18.14 19.68
C PRO A 409 -4.93 -17.35 19.50
N ALA A 410 -3.80 -18.08 19.50
CA ALA A 410 -2.51 -17.49 19.19
C ALA A 410 -2.52 -17.00 17.73
N ASP A 411 -2.25 -15.71 17.55
CA ASP A 411 -2.26 -15.04 16.24
C ASP A 411 -0.81 -14.74 15.84
N PRO A 412 -0.38 -15.10 14.61
CA PRO A 412 0.97 -14.83 14.10
C PRO A 412 1.34 -13.35 13.95
N GLY A 413 0.45 -12.41 14.30
CA GLY A 413 0.67 -10.95 14.22
C GLY A 413 0.20 -10.38 12.88
N PHE A 414 -0.04 -9.07 12.79
CA PHE A 414 -0.60 -8.42 11.61
C PHE A 414 0.36 -8.45 10.41
N TRP A 415 1.64 -8.14 10.66
CA TRP A 415 2.72 -8.21 9.69
C TRP A 415 3.58 -9.46 9.95
N PRO A 416 3.45 -10.54 9.17
CA PRO A 416 4.48 -11.58 9.13
C PRO A 416 5.78 -11.01 8.54
N THR A 417 6.72 -10.67 9.40
CA THR A 417 8.01 -10.10 8.99
C THR A 417 9.11 -11.16 8.92
N PHE A 418 10.09 -10.95 8.05
CA PHE A 418 11.28 -11.78 7.99
C PHE A 418 12.51 -10.96 7.60
N ASP A 419 13.68 -11.42 8.04
CA ASP A 419 14.94 -10.86 7.61
C ASP A 419 15.39 -11.52 6.30
N PHE A 420 15.73 -10.71 5.31
CA PHE A 420 16.34 -11.19 4.08
C PHE A 420 17.70 -10.55 3.89
N ASN A 421 18.75 -11.35 4.10
CA ASN A 421 20.12 -10.95 3.83
C ASN A 421 20.63 -11.63 2.55
N PRO A 422 20.55 -10.98 1.38
CA PRO A 422 21.01 -11.56 0.12
C PRO A 422 22.55 -11.71 0.06
N THR A 423 23.30 -11.15 1.02
CA THR A 423 24.76 -11.32 1.12
C THR A 423 25.20 -12.49 2.00
N GLY A 424 24.28 -13.09 2.79
CA GLY A 424 24.56 -14.22 3.71
C GLY A 424 24.35 -15.61 3.10
N ALA A 425 24.74 -16.69 3.78
CA ALA A 425 24.41 -18.05 3.34
C ALA A 425 22.90 -18.32 3.53
N TRP A 426 22.18 -18.71 2.47
CA TRP A 426 20.75 -19.07 2.56
C TRP A 426 20.57 -20.23 3.53
N GLY A 427 19.67 -20.04 4.51
CA GLY A 427 19.43 -20.99 5.61
C GLY A 427 19.62 -20.38 7.00
N MET A 428 20.36 -19.26 7.12
CA MET A 428 20.49 -18.51 8.39
C MET A 428 19.66 -17.22 8.46
N SER A 429 19.20 -16.71 7.33
CA SER A 429 18.55 -15.40 7.22
C SER A 429 17.05 -15.41 7.47
N VAL A 430 16.34 -16.50 7.16
CA VAL A 430 14.93 -16.65 7.50
C VAL A 430 14.87 -17.21 8.93
N GLN A 431 15.00 -16.35 9.94
CA GLN A 431 14.65 -16.71 11.32
C GLN A 431 13.12 -16.86 11.36
N PRO A 432 12.57 -18.09 11.44
CA PRO A 432 11.14 -18.26 11.53
C PRO A 432 10.72 -17.74 12.91
N GLY A 433 9.84 -16.76 12.96
CA GLY A 433 9.10 -16.46 14.17
C GLY A 433 8.13 -17.61 14.46
N GLY A 434 8.64 -18.76 14.93
CA GLY A 434 7.86 -19.94 15.35
C GLY A 434 7.89 -21.15 14.41
N GLU A 435 7.58 -22.33 14.97
CA GLU A 435 7.66 -23.67 14.35
C GLU A 435 6.71 -23.92 13.15
N TRP A 436 5.96 -22.91 12.68
CA TRP A 436 4.86 -23.06 11.71
C TRP A 436 5.23 -22.71 10.25
N ALA A 437 6.48 -22.33 9.95
CA ALA A 437 6.77 -21.48 8.79
C ALA A 437 8.04 -21.79 7.97
N THR A 438 8.34 -23.05 7.62
CA THR A 438 9.54 -23.31 6.77
C THR A 438 9.21 -23.67 5.32
N GLU A 439 8.39 -24.68 5.03
CA GLU A 439 8.17 -25.12 3.64
C GLU A 439 7.17 -24.25 2.86
N THR A 440 5.97 -24.04 3.41
CA THR A 440 4.93 -23.19 2.78
C THR A 440 5.34 -21.71 2.72
N LEU A 441 6.05 -21.23 3.75
CA LEU A 441 6.64 -19.89 3.77
C LEU A 441 7.68 -19.75 2.65
N ALA A 442 8.60 -20.71 2.53
CA ALA A 442 9.62 -20.70 1.48
C ALA A 442 9.00 -20.77 0.08
N ALA A 443 7.93 -21.55 -0.12
CA ALA A 443 7.22 -21.64 -1.40
C ALA A 443 6.48 -20.34 -1.76
N HIS A 444 5.80 -19.68 -0.82
CA HIS A 444 5.15 -18.39 -1.06
C HIS A 444 6.16 -17.25 -1.23
N LEU A 445 7.22 -17.25 -0.42
CA LEU A 445 8.35 -16.32 -0.56
C LEU A 445 9.01 -16.49 -1.93
N LYS A 446 9.19 -17.73 -2.39
CA LYS A 446 9.68 -18.08 -3.72
C LYS A 446 8.83 -17.45 -4.81
N ILE A 447 7.52 -17.73 -4.83
CA ILE A 447 6.59 -17.24 -5.86
C ILE A 447 6.58 -15.71 -5.88
N ALA A 448 6.52 -15.09 -4.70
CA ALA A 448 6.49 -13.64 -4.57
C ALA A 448 7.80 -12.97 -5.03
N LEU A 449 8.96 -13.53 -4.66
CA LEU A 449 10.25 -13.02 -5.13
C LEU A 449 10.38 -13.16 -6.64
N ILE A 450 10.04 -14.31 -7.23
CA ILE A 450 10.11 -14.54 -8.69
C ILE A 450 9.19 -13.58 -9.46
N THR A 451 7.95 -13.41 -9.00
CA THR A 451 6.97 -12.52 -9.66
C THR A 451 7.47 -11.07 -9.66
N SER A 452 8.11 -10.62 -8.58
CA SER A 452 8.57 -9.23 -8.43
C SER A 452 9.78 -8.82 -9.29
N VAL A 453 10.44 -9.75 -9.98
CA VAL A 453 11.78 -9.54 -10.60
C VAL A 453 11.92 -10.05 -12.04
N THR A 454 11.04 -10.94 -12.49
CA THR A 454 11.15 -11.55 -13.84
C THR A 454 10.60 -10.66 -14.97
N GLU A 455 9.80 -9.65 -14.61
CA GLU A 455 9.23 -8.62 -15.48
C GLU A 455 10.28 -7.89 -16.33
N GLU A 456 10.07 -7.82 -17.65
CA GLU A 456 10.92 -7.09 -18.61
C GLU A 456 11.14 -5.62 -18.18
N ARG A 457 10.10 -5.01 -17.62
CA ARG A 457 10.15 -3.63 -17.11
C ARG A 457 11.14 -3.46 -15.97
N ALA A 458 11.30 -4.47 -15.09
CA ALA A 458 12.26 -4.43 -14.00
C ALA A 458 13.70 -4.30 -14.49
N ARG A 459 14.01 -4.99 -15.59
CA ARG A 459 15.31 -4.93 -16.26
C ARG A 459 15.53 -3.53 -16.87
N LEU A 460 14.51 -2.97 -17.51
CA LEU A 460 14.57 -1.62 -18.10
C LEU A 460 14.80 -0.52 -17.04
N ARG A 461 14.13 -0.56 -15.88
CA ARG A 461 14.34 0.43 -14.81
C ARG A 461 15.72 0.33 -14.18
N ALA A 462 16.23 -0.87 -13.98
CA ALA A 462 17.59 -1.07 -13.50
C ALA A 462 18.63 -0.51 -14.50
N GLN A 463 18.36 -0.63 -15.81
CA GLN A 463 19.16 -0.03 -16.87
C GLN A 463 19.09 1.51 -16.88
N LEU A 464 17.90 2.10 -16.72
CA LEU A 464 17.75 3.57 -16.64
C LEU A 464 18.44 4.18 -15.43
N TRP A 465 18.40 3.49 -14.28
CA TRP A 465 19.17 3.90 -13.11
C TRP A 465 20.67 3.87 -13.42
N ALA A 466 21.14 2.84 -14.13
CA ALA A 466 22.52 2.79 -14.60
C ALA A 466 22.87 3.95 -15.54
N ASP A 467 21.99 4.33 -16.47
CA ASP A 467 22.22 5.42 -17.42
C ASP A 467 22.28 6.81 -16.74
N VAL A 468 21.40 7.06 -15.77
CA VAL A 468 21.38 8.32 -15.02
C VAL A 468 22.60 8.46 -14.11
N VAL A 469 23.11 7.35 -13.57
CA VAL A 469 24.35 7.33 -12.78
C VAL A 469 25.58 7.44 -13.68
N LYS A 470 25.56 6.82 -14.88
CA LYS A 470 26.63 6.94 -15.90
C LYS A 470 26.72 8.34 -16.54
N GLY A 471 25.77 9.24 -16.28
CA GLY A 471 25.85 10.64 -16.69
C GLY A 471 25.76 10.84 -18.21
N SER A 472 24.91 10.09 -18.91
CA SER A 472 24.74 10.26 -20.36
C SER A 472 24.01 11.57 -20.71
N GLY A 473 24.77 12.68 -20.71
CA GLY A 473 24.45 13.89 -21.48
C GLY A 473 24.27 15.20 -20.69
N LYS A 474 25.34 15.77 -20.11
CA LYS A 474 25.67 17.22 -20.08
C LYS A 474 27.02 17.47 -19.35
N LYS A 475 27.59 18.67 -19.53
CA LYS A 475 29.04 19.01 -19.49
C LYS A 475 29.81 18.64 -18.20
N LYS A 476 31.08 18.32 -18.43
CA LYS A 476 32.14 17.85 -17.52
C LYS A 476 32.43 18.76 -16.30
N ASP A 477 32.04 20.04 -16.36
CA ASP A 477 32.42 21.04 -15.34
C ASP A 477 31.50 21.01 -14.10
N ASP A 478 30.34 20.36 -14.16
CA ASP A 478 29.43 20.18 -13.00
C ASP A 478 29.74 18.91 -12.17
N TYR A 479 30.74 18.12 -12.58
CA TYR A 479 31.02 16.78 -12.02
C TYR A 479 32.33 16.66 -11.24
N ALA A 480 33.01 17.77 -10.95
CA ALA A 480 34.31 17.77 -10.26
C ALA A 480 34.28 17.27 -8.79
N ALA A 481 33.19 16.67 -8.31
CA ALA A 481 33.09 16.10 -6.96
C ALA A 481 32.56 14.65 -6.90
N LEU A 482 32.38 13.96 -8.03
CA LEU A 482 32.00 12.54 -8.07
C LEU A 482 32.98 11.75 -8.93
N GLU A 483 34.26 11.76 -8.53
CA GLU A 483 35.34 11.02 -9.22
C GLU A 483 35.37 9.51 -8.92
N ASP A 484 34.34 8.92 -8.30
CA ASP A 484 34.45 7.54 -7.78
C ASP A 484 33.28 6.61 -8.17
N THR A 485 32.79 6.73 -9.40
CA THR A 485 32.03 5.64 -10.02
C THR A 485 32.78 5.17 -11.25
N ASP A 486 33.70 4.24 -11.07
CA ASP A 486 34.35 3.57 -12.17
C ASP A 486 33.30 2.92 -13.09
N GLY A 487 33.43 3.13 -14.41
CA GLY A 487 32.53 2.51 -15.39
C GLY A 487 32.56 0.98 -15.34
N GLU A 488 33.62 0.39 -14.79
CA GLU A 488 33.86 -1.04 -14.68
C GLU A 488 32.83 -1.76 -13.80
N SER A 489 32.45 -1.18 -12.64
CA SER A 489 31.42 -1.75 -11.77
C SER A 489 30.07 -1.87 -12.50
N PHE A 490 29.73 -0.89 -13.33
CA PHE A 490 28.46 -0.89 -14.05
C PHE A 490 28.46 -1.72 -15.35
N GLU A 491 29.60 -1.90 -16.00
CA GLU A 491 29.73 -2.88 -17.11
C GLU A 491 29.63 -4.32 -16.58
N ALA A 492 30.21 -4.59 -15.41
CA ALA A 492 30.02 -5.84 -14.70
C ALA A 492 28.53 -6.09 -14.34
N PHE A 493 27.78 -5.03 -14.02
CA PHE A 493 26.33 -5.10 -13.79
C PHE A 493 25.53 -5.48 -15.05
N ALA A 494 25.76 -4.82 -16.18
CA ALA A 494 25.05 -5.12 -17.43
C ALA A 494 25.36 -6.54 -17.93
N SER A 495 26.63 -6.96 -17.80
CA SER A 495 27.07 -8.33 -18.09
C SER A 495 26.38 -9.37 -17.19
N ALA A 496 26.27 -9.09 -15.87
CA ALA A 496 25.56 -9.95 -14.94
C ALA A 496 24.08 -10.14 -15.30
N CYS A 497 23.38 -9.09 -15.73
CA CYS A 497 21.99 -9.16 -16.21
C CYS A 497 21.83 -10.06 -17.44
N GLY A 498 22.77 -9.98 -18.41
CA GLY A 498 22.79 -10.84 -19.59
C GLY A 498 22.99 -12.31 -19.22
N ILE A 499 24.01 -12.60 -18.39
CA ILE A 499 24.32 -13.95 -17.89
C ILE A 499 23.13 -14.54 -17.13
N LEU A 500 22.47 -13.75 -16.27
CA LEU A 500 21.28 -14.18 -15.55
C LEU A 500 20.15 -14.60 -16.48
N SER A 501 19.89 -13.83 -17.54
CA SER A 501 18.84 -14.15 -18.51
C SER A 501 19.09 -15.48 -19.24
N GLU A 502 20.35 -15.85 -19.44
CA GLU A 502 20.74 -17.11 -20.07
C GLU A 502 20.68 -18.29 -19.07
N LEU A 503 21.22 -18.11 -17.87
CA LEU A 503 21.31 -19.17 -16.85
C LEU A 503 19.98 -19.49 -16.17
N SER A 504 19.04 -18.54 -16.16
CA SER A 504 17.68 -18.71 -15.63
C SER A 504 16.72 -19.38 -16.60
N ASN A 505 17.14 -19.64 -17.85
CA ASN A 505 16.28 -20.25 -18.86
C ASN A 505 15.99 -21.75 -18.53
N PRO A 506 14.72 -22.13 -18.28
CA PRO A 506 14.35 -23.50 -17.88
C PRO A 506 14.54 -24.55 -18.98
N PHE A 507 14.73 -24.12 -20.23
CA PHE A 507 14.91 -25.00 -21.39
C PHE A 507 16.38 -25.37 -21.66
N THR A 508 17.30 -25.05 -20.75
CA THR A 508 18.70 -25.44 -20.86
C THR A 508 18.97 -26.79 -20.17
N GLU A 509 19.66 -27.71 -20.85
CA GLU A 509 19.85 -29.10 -20.42
C GLU A 509 20.77 -29.29 -19.18
N ASN A 510 21.33 -28.21 -18.61
CA ASN A 510 22.46 -28.31 -17.68
C ASN A 510 22.25 -27.58 -16.33
N ARG A 511 21.10 -27.83 -15.67
CA ARG A 511 20.69 -27.22 -14.39
C ARG A 511 21.77 -27.21 -13.29
N LYS A 512 22.56 -28.29 -13.19
CA LYS A 512 23.65 -28.40 -12.18
C LYS A 512 24.80 -27.44 -12.47
N GLN A 513 25.13 -27.23 -13.75
CA GLN A 513 26.15 -26.29 -14.20
C GLN A 513 25.66 -24.84 -14.04
N ASN A 514 24.41 -24.54 -14.42
CA ASN A 514 23.81 -23.21 -14.22
C ASN A 514 23.80 -22.82 -12.74
N LYS A 515 23.47 -23.75 -11.83
CA LYS A 515 23.50 -23.51 -10.38
C LYS A 515 24.90 -23.14 -9.86
N LEU A 516 25.95 -23.77 -10.38
CA LEU A 516 27.34 -23.45 -10.02
C LEU A 516 27.76 -22.07 -10.57
N GLN A 517 27.36 -21.75 -11.81
CA GLN A 517 27.64 -20.46 -12.43
C GLN A 517 26.89 -19.31 -11.75
N LEU A 518 25.63 -19.51 -11.35
CA LEU A 518 24.86 -18.55 -10.55
C LEU A 518 25.51 -18.30 -9.18
N LYS A 519 26.03 -19.34 -8.54
CA LYS A 519 26.78 -19.21 -7.28
C LYS A 519 28.07 -18.40 -7.45
N ALA A 520 28.79 -18.61 -8.55
CA ALA A 520 29.99 -17.84 -8.86
C ALA A 520 29.64 -16.36 -9.12
N LEU A 521 28.63 -16.11 -9.95
CA LEU A 521 28.13 -14.76 -10.24
C LEU A 521 27.72 -14.02 -8.96
N ARG A 522 26.97 -14.68 -8.07
CA ARG A 522 26.56 -14.12 -6.78
C ARG A 522 27.76 -13.69 -5.94
N ASN A 523 28.79 -14.53 -5.84
CA ASN A 523 29.97 -14.23 -5.03
C ASN A 523 30.75 -13.03 -5.59
N GLU A 524 30.85 -12.89 -6.92
CA GLU A 524 31.46 -11.72 -7.56
C GLU A 524 30.63 -10.44 -7.32
N MET A 525 29.30 -10.55 -7.35
CA MET A 525 28.42 -9.43 -7.02
C MET A 525 28.50 -9.03 -5.54
N ILE A 526 28.70 -9.96 -4.61
CA ILE A 526 28.89 -9.64 -3.18
C ILE A 526 30.18 -8.83 -2.97
N LYS A 527 31.28 -9.23 -3.62
CA LYS A 527 32.55 -8.48 -3.57
C LYS A 527 32.37 -7.07 -4.12
N SER A 528 31.68 -6.94 -5.25
CA SER A 528 31.37 -5.66 -5.89
C SER A 528 30.47 -4.78 -5.01
N PHE A 529 29.46 -5.37 -4.37
CA PHE A 529 28.56 -4.69 -3.42
C PHE A 529 29.32 -4.15 -2.20
N GLN A 530 30.26 -4.91 -1.64
CA GLN A 530 31.08 -4.47 -0.51
C GLN A 530 31.95 -3.26 -0.89
N GLY A 531 32.52 -3.23 -2.11
CA GLY A 531 33.21 -2.06 -2.65
C GLY A 531 32.28 -0.87 -2.90
N ALA A 532 31.08 -1.12 -3.43
CA ALA A 532 30.07 -0.10 -3.72
C ALA A 532 29.35 0.46 -2.47
N SER A 533 29.57 -0.12 -1.28
CA SER A 533 28.87 0.21 -0.03
C SER A 533 29.05 1.66 0.45
N GLY A 534 30.09 2.35 -0.04
CA GLY A 534 30.27 3.80 0.13
C GLY A 534 29.33 4.66 -0.73
N HIS A 535 28.79 4.11 -1.83
CA HIS A 535 27.92 4.78 -2.79
C HIS A 535 26.50 4.23 -2.69
N LYS A 536 25.66 4.90 -1.89
CA LYS A 536 24.27 4.52 -1.58
C LYS A 536 23.41 4.13 -2.81
N ALA A 537 23.60 4.80 -3.94
CA ALA A 537 22.88 4.53 -5.18
C ALA A 537 23.32 3.23 -5.87
N THR A 538 24.63 3.02 -6.01
CA THR A 538 25.24 1.82 -6.59
C THR A 538 24.96 0.60 -5.73
N SER A 539 25.08 0.76 -4.40
CA SER A 539 24.72 -0.27 -3.41
C SER A 539 23.28 -0.79 -3.58
N SER A 540 22.32 0.09 -3.85
CA SER A 540 20.91 -0.30 -3.99
C SER A 540 20.66 -1.20 -5.21
N VAL A 541 21.32 -0.90 -6.33
CA VAL A 541 21.25 -1.69 -7.56
C VAL A 541 21.86 -3.08 -7.35
N TYR A 542 23.06 -3.15 -6.78
CA TYR A 542 23.71 -4.41 -6.45
C TYR A 542 22.88 -5.22 -5.45
N PHE A 543 22.24 -4.57 -4.48
CA PHE A 543 21.40 -5.25 -3.50
C PHE A 543 20.20 -5.93 -4.17
N VAL A 544 19.45 -5.23 -5.03
CA VAL A 544 18.31 -5.83 -5.79
C VAL A 544 18.76 -7.02 -6.63
N MET A 545 19.89 -6.88 -7.32
CA MET A 545 20.43 -7.98 -8.12
C MET A 545 20.90 -9.15 -7.26
N LEU A 546 21.51 -8.87 -6.11
CA LEU A 546 21.87 -9.92 -5.15
C LEU A 546 20.63 -10.64 -4.63
N GLN A 547 19.50 -9.95 -4.40
CA GLN A 547 18.24 -10.60 -4.06
C GLN A 547 17.82 -11.58 -5.18
N TYR A 548 17.90 -11.13 -6.44
CA TYR A 548 17.51 -11.92 -7.62
C TYR A 548 18.42 -13.13 -7.90
N VAL A 549 19.74 -12.92 -7.90
CA VAL A 549 20.73 -14.01 -8.10
C VAL A 549 20.61 -15.03 -6.97
N THR A 550 20.42 -14.55 -5.73
CA THR A 550 20.22 -15.42 -4.58
C THR A 550 18.95 -16.26 -4.77
N ALA A 551 17.82 -15.67 -5.15
CA ALA A 551 16.59 -16.42 -5.46
C ALA A 551 16.84 -17.49 -6.55
N THR A 552 17.51 -17.14 -7.65
CA THR A 552 17.78 -18.05 -8.78
C THR A 552 18.74 -19.18 -8.40
N GLN A 553 19.84 -18.90 -7.67
CA GLN A 553 20.86 -19.88 -7.29
C GLN A 553 20.32 -21.02 -6.41
N TYR A 554 19.38 -20.73 -5.51
CA TYR A 554 18.89 -21.72 -4.55
C TYR A 554 17.84 -22.68 -5.13
N GLY A 555 17.72 -22.78 -6.46
CA GLY A 555 16.88 -23.77 -7.13
C GLY A 555 15.40 -23.45 -7.02
N LEU A 556 15.08 -22.16 -6.95
CA LEU A 556 13.74 -21.68 -7.13
C LEU A 556 13.42 -21.80 -8.63
N ASP A 557 13.11 -23.00 -9.12
CA ASP A 557 12.78 -23.27 -10.53
C ASP A 557 11.88 -22.15 -11.09
N ILE A 558 12.44 -21.39 -12.05
CA ILE A 558 11.78 -20.38 -12.86
C ILE A 558 11.16 -21.19 -14.00
N VAL A 559 9.84 -21.34 -14.01
CA VAL A 559 9.12 -21.91 -15.15
C VAL A 559 8.60 -20.76 -15.99
#